data_AF-A0A7Y4R640-F1
#
_entry.id   AF-A0A7Y4R640-F1
#
_cell.length_a   1.000
_cell.length_b   1.000
_cell.length_c   1.000
_cell.angle_alpha   90.00
_cell.angle_beta   90.00
_cell.angle_gamma   90.00
#
_symmetry.space_group_name_H-M   'P 1'
#
loop_
_entity.id
_entity.type
_entity.pdbx_description
1 polymer ?
#
loop_
_entity_poly.entity_id
_entity_poly.type
_entity_poly.pdbx_seq_one_letter_code
_entity_poly.pdbx_strand_id
1 'polypeptide(L)'
;MARPKPVVPGYRRQRKRGGVDLAFVEVGGRRVYLGPWGSSESRQNYARVTADWKSGATTRAVANADPTLTVIELCAAHDRVLDGNYRQPGGGCRTKRACIAG
;
A
#
# COMPACT_ATOMS: atom_id res chain seq x y z
N MET A 1 -12.41 8.78 24.92
CA MET A 1 -12.20 9.68 23.77
C MET A 1 -12.93 9.10 22.57
N ALA A 2 -13.77 9.88 21.87
CA ALA A 2 -14.48 9.39 20.69
C ALA A 2 -13.46 9.07 19.58
N ARG A 3 -13.53 7.85 19.02
CA ARG A 3 -12.70 7.47 17.87
C ARG A 3 -13.06 8.39 16.70
N PRO A 4 -12.11 9.16 16.14
CA PRO A 4 -12.41 10.00 14.99
C PRO A 4 -12.93 9.11 13.86
N LYS A 5 -14.10 9.48 13.30
CA LYS A 5 -14.66 8.75 12.15
C LYS A 5 -13.62 8.77 11.04
N PRO A 6 -13.32 7.61 10.41
CA PRO A 6 -12.33 7.56 9.36
C PRO A 6 -12.81 8.47 8.23
N VAL A 7 -12.09 9.56 8.01
CA VAL A 7 -12.44 10.57 7.00
C VAL A 7 -12.19 9.94 5.65
N VAL A 8 -13.26 9.69 4.89
CA VAL A 8 -13.15 9.20 3.53
C VAL A 8 -12.29 10.17 2.73
N PRO A 9 -11.25 9.69 2.01
CA PRO A 9 -10.40 10.56 1.21
C PRO A 9 -11.22 11.38 0.21
N GLY A 10 -11.11 12.71 0.26
CA GLY A 10 -11.93 13.58 -0.59
C GLY A 10 -11.41 13.67 -2.02
N TYR A 11 -12.31 13.57 -3.00
CA TYR A 11 -12.03 13.86 -4.41
C TYR A 11 -11.83 15.37 -4.62
N ARG A 12 -10.60 15.80 -4.91
CA ARG A 12 -10.20 17.22 -4.98
C ARG A 12 -9.72 17.62 -6.36
N ARG A 13 -9.91 18.90 -6.68
CA ARG A 13 -9.53 19.51 -7.97
C ARG A 13 -8.27 20.34 -7.82
N GLN A 14 -7.30 20.10 -8.68
CA GLN A 14 -6.16 20.99 -8.89
C GLN A 14 -6.32 21.75 -10.20
N ARG A 15 -6.33 23.08 -10.10
CA ARG A 15 -6.35 23.95 -11.27
C ARG A 15 -4.98 24.00 -11.93
N LYS A 16 -4.93 23.80 -13.25
CA LYS A 16 -3.72 23.99 -14.06
C LYS A 16 -3.91 25.23 -14.93
N ARG A 17 -2.98 26.20 -14.87
CA ARG A 17 -3.04 27.36 -15.76
C ARG A 17 -2.75 26.90 -17.20
N GLY A 18 -3.67 27.20 -18.12
CA GLY A 18 -3.50 26.91 -19.55
C GLY A 18 -3.73 25.45 -19.98
N GLY A 19 -4.39 24.63 -19.17
CA GLY A 19 -4.62 23.23 -19.50
C GLY A 19 -5.82 22.62 -18.77
N VAL A 20 -5.95 21.30 -18.84
CA VAL A 20 -7.04 20.56 -18.20
C VAL A 20 -6.79 20.44 -16.70
N ASP A 21 -7.79 20.77 -15.89
CA ASP A 21 -7.76 20.59 -14.44
C ASP A 21 -7.54 19.11 -14.09
N LEU A 22 -6.81 18.84 -13.02
CA LEU A 22 -6.53 17.47 -12.57
C LEU A 22 -7.33 17.12 -11.33
N ALA A 23 -7.80 15.89 -11.25
CA ALA A 23 -8.33 15.28 -10.04
C ALA A 23 -7.21 14.65 -9.22
N PHE A 24 -7.27 14.85 -7.90
CA PHE A 24 -6.38 14.19 -6.96
C PHE A 24 -7.12 13.85 -5.67
N VAL A 25 -6.54 12.91 -4.91
CA VAL A 25 -7.00 12.52 -3.58
C VAL A 25 -5.81 12.43 -2.63
N GLU A 26 -6.01 12.79 -1.37
CA GLU A 26 -4.97 12.67 -0.33
C GLU A 26 -5.25 11.42 0.51
N VAL A 27 -4.33 10.45 0.44
CA VAL A 27 -4.41 9.18 1.18
C VAL A 27 -3.10 8.99 1.93
N GLY A 28 -3.15 8.80 3.25
CA GLY A 28 -1.96 8.56 4.06
C GLY A 28 -0.89 9.66 3.97
N GLY A 29 -1.30 10.93 3.80
CA GLY A 29 -0.39 12.07 3.64
C GLY A 29 0.25 12.20 2.25
N ARG A 30 -0.11 11.33 1.28
CA ARG A 30 0.37 11.40 -0.11
C ARG A 30 -0.75 11.85 -1.04
N ARG A 31 -0.39 12.64 -2.05
CA ARG A 31 -1.28 13.04 -3.14
C ARG A 31 -1.24 12.02 -4.28
N VAL A 32 -2.39 11.47 -4.62
CA VAL A 32 -2.57 10.55 -5.75
C VAL A 32 -3.37 11.26 -6.82
N TYR A 33 -2.80 11.41 -8.02
CA TYR A 33 -3.50 11.99 -9.16
C TYR A 33 -4.32 10.93 -9.88
N LEU A 34 -5.55 11.30 -10.25
CA LEU A 34 -6.54 10.38 -10.81
C LEU A 34 -6.77 10.62 -12.32
N GLY A 35 -6.16 11.67 -12.86
CA GLY A 35 -6.33 12.12 -14.24
C GLY A 35 -7.11 13.43 -14.34
N PRO A 36 -7.67 13.75 -15.52
CA PRO A 36 -8.46 14.95 -15.74
C PRO A 36 -9.67 15.07 -14.80
N TRP A 37 -9.92 16.26 -14.28
CA TRP A 37 -11.05 16.51 -13.38
C TRP A 37 -12.39 16.21 -14.05
N GLY A 38 -13.22 15.42 -13.37
CA GLY A 38 -14.57 15.09 -13.84
C GLY A 38 -14.64 14.04 -14.94
N SER A 39 -13.50 13.51 -15.43
CA SER A 39 -13.52 12.42 -16.41
C SER A 39 -14.05 11.12 -15.80
N SER A 40 -14.62 10.25 -16.63
CA SER A 40 -15.05 8.89 -16.23
C SER A 40 -13.88 8.09 -15.64
N GLU A 41 -12.71 8.21 -16.25
CA GLU A 41 -11.47 7.60 -15.80
C GLU A 41 -11.08 8.06 -14.37
N SER A 42 -11.14 9.36 -14.10
CA SER A 42 -10.79 9.89 -12.78
C SER A 42 -11.75 9.44 -11.68
N ARG A 43 -13.03 9.23 -12.01
CA ARG A 43 -14.03 8.67 -11.08
C ARG A 43 -13.80 7.18 -10.83
N GLN A 44 -13.44 6.41 -11.86
CA GLN A 44 -13.08 5.00 -11.71
C GLN A 44 -11.83 4.84 -10.84
N ASN A 45 -10.80 5.66 -11.09
CA ASN A 45 -9.58 5.68 -10.29
C ASN A 45 -9.87 6.09 -8.84
N TYR A 46 -10.73 7.09 -8.62
CA TYR A 46 -11.18 7.46 -7.28
C TYR A 46 -11.88 6.30 -6.55
N ALA A 47 -12.77 5.59 -7.25
CA ALA A 47 -13.48 4.44 -6.68
C ALA A 47 -12.53 3.31 -6.27
N ARG A 48 -11.50 3.03 -7.10
CA ARG A 48 -10.44 2.06 -6.79
C ARG A 48 -9.66 2.47 -5.54
N VAL A 49 -9.14 3.69 -5.52
CA VAL A 49 -8.36 4.21 -4.39
C VAL A 49 -9.19 4.22 -3.09
N THR A 50 -10.48 4.55 -3.18
CA THR A 50 -11.38 4.53 -2.02
C THR A 50 -11.67 3.11 -1.54
N ALA A 51 -11.79 2.13 -2.45
CA ALA A 51 -11.96 0.73 -2.10
C ALA A 51 -10.71 0.17 -1.41
N ASP A 52 -9.51 0.47 -1.93
CA ASP A 52 -8.23 0.08 -1.33
C ASP A 52 -8.01 0.71 0.05
N TRP A 53 -8.47 1.95 0.22
CA TRP A 53 -8.44 2.61 1.53
C TRP A 53 -9.40 1.95 2.52
N LYS A 54 -10.63 1.61 2.08
CA LYS A 54 -11.63 0.92 2.92
C LYS A 54 -11.19 -0.49 3.32
N SER A 55 -10.49 -1.21 2.45
CA SER A 55 -9.99 -2.56 2.73
C SER A 55 -8.79 -2.56 3.69
N GLY A 56 -8.25 -1.39 4.03
CA GLY A 56 -7.05 -1.26 4.87
C GLY A 56 -5.75 -1.62 4.13
N ALA A 57 -5.81 -1.93 2.83
CA ALA A 57 -4.65 -2.33 2.03
C ALA A 57 -3.58 -1.23 1.96
N THR A 58 -3.98 0.05 1.96
CA THR A 58 -3.04 1.19 1.99
C THR A 58 -2.37 1.38 3.36
N THR A 59 -2.90 0.77 4.43
CA THR A 59 -2.39 0.90 5.81
C THR A 59 -1.60 -0.34 6.24
N ARG A 60 -0.79 -0.92 5.36
CA ARG A 60 0.52 -1.41 5.84
C ARG A 60 1.43 -0.19 5.99
N ALA A 61 1.06 0.69 6.92
CA ALA A 61 2.09 1.45 7.61
C ALA A 61 3.05 0.39 8.15
N VAL A 62 4.33 0.50 7.81
CA VAL A 62 5.38 -0.24 8.49
C VAL A 62 5.28 0.22 9.95
N ALA A 63 4.54 -0.53 10.75
CA ALA A 63 4.29 -0.19 12.13
C ALA A 63 5.66 -0.24 12.82
N ASN A 64 6.16 0.93 13.20
CA ASN A 64 7.35 1.12 14.02
C ASN A 64 8.59 0.43 13.43
N ALA A 65 9.29 1.11 12.52
CA ALA A 65 10.71 0.83 12.35
C ALA A 65 11.39 1.21 13.68
N ASP A 66 11.64 0.22 14.52
CA ASP A 66 12.41 0.42 15.74
C ASP A 66 13.80 0.93 15.33
N PRO A 67 14.22 2.14 15.75
CA PRO A 67 15.53 2.66 15.39
C PRO A 67 16.69 1.82 15.94
N THR A 68 16.43 0.90 16.88
CA THR A 68 17.43 -0.05 17.37
C THR A 68 17.48 -1.35 16.56
N LEU A 69 16.62 -1.54 15.55
CA LEU A 69 16.60 -2.73 14.72
C LEU A 69 17.89 -2.78 13.89
N THR A 70 18.76 -3.73 14.23
CA THR A 70 19.98 -3.98 13.47
C THR A 70 19.66 -4.68 12.15
N VAL A 71 20.56 -4.56 11.18
CA VAL A 71 20.45 -5.25 9.89
C VAL A 71 20.31 -6.78 10.08
N ILE A 72 20.98 -7.34 11.09
CA ILE A 72 20.91 -8.77 11.41
C ILE A 72 19.51 -9.16 11.88
N GLU A 73 18.90 -8.38 12.78
CA GLU A 73 17.54 -8.63 13.28
C GLU A 73 16.49 -8.49 12.17
N LEU A 74 16.69 -7.54 11.25
CA LEU A 74 15.85 -7.40 10.07
C LEU A 74 15.93 -8.63 9.15
N CYS A 75 17.15 -9.09 8.85
CA CYS A 75 17.36 -10.29 8.03
C CYS A 75 16.73 -11.53 8.70
N ALA A 76 16.91 -11.69 10.01
CA ALA A 76 16.33 -12.81 10.77
C ALA A 76 14.80 -12.76 10.80
N ALA A 77 14.20 -11.58 10.98
CA ALA A 77 12.75 -11.41 10.95
C ALA A 77 12.17 -11.68 9.55
N HIS A 78 12.85 -11.20 8.51
CA HIS A 78 12.46 -11.43 7.12
C HIS A 78 12.51 -12.92 6.77
N ASP A 79 13.55 -13.64 7.20
CA ASP A 79 13.67 -15.08 6.95
C ASP A 79 12.55 -15.90 7.60
N ARG A 80 12.09 -15.54 8.82
CA ARG A 80 10.92 -16.18 9.44
C ARG A 80 9.64 -16.01 8.62
N VAL A 81 9.46 -14.83 8.03
CA VAL A 81 8.29 -14.55 7.16
C VAL A 81 8.39 -15.37 5.88
N LEU A 82 9.59 -15.50 5.29
CA LEU A 82 9.79 -16.31 4.10
C LEU A 82 9.58 -17.80 4.37
N ASP A 83 10.09 -18.34 5.48
CA ASP A 83 9.89 -19.74 5.85
C ASP A 83 8.41 -20.10 6.05
N GLY A 84 7.58 -19.15 6.52
CA GLY A 84 6.13 -19.35 6.65
C GLY A 84 5.32 -19.18 5.36
N ASN A 85 5.85 -18.45 4.35
CA ASN A 85 5.09 -18.03 3.17
C ASN A 85 5.63 -18.56 1.83
N TYR A 86 6.75 -19.28 1.82
CA TYR A 86 7.23 -19.93 0.60
C TYR A 86 6.39 -21.17 0.28
N ARG A 87 5.69 -21.14 -0.87
CA ARG A 87 4.98 -22.29 -1.43
C ARG A 87 5.58 -22.58 -2.80
N GLN A 88 6.37 -23.64 -2.91
CA GLN A 88 6.92 -24.07 -4.20
C GLN A 88 5.79 -24.61 -5.08
N PRO A 89 5.69 -24.21 -6.36
CA PRO A 89 4.74 -24.81 -7.29
C PRO A 89 5.23 -26.23 -7.60
N GLY A 90 4.63 -27.24 -6.96
CA GLY A 90 5.03 -28.65 -7.12
C GLY A 90 5.09 -29.48 -5.82
N GLY A 91 4.83 -28.90 -4.65
CA GLY A 91 4.62 -29.68 -3.42
C GLY A 91 5.88 -30.26 -2.75
N GLY A 92 7.08 -29.83 -3.15
CA GLY A 92 8.34 -30.18 -2.49
C GLY A 92 8.81 -29.10 -1.51
N CYS A 93 9.33 -29.56 -0.36
CA CYS A 93 10.10 -28.88 0.69
C CYS A 93 9.59 -27.54 1.27
N ARG A 94 9.25 -27.55 2.57
CA ARG A 94 8.54 -26.50 3.31
C ARG A 94 9.44 -25.42 3.94
N THR A 95 10.73 -25.36 3.63
CA THR A 95 11.66 -24.45 4.34
C THR A 95 12.76 -23.97 3.40
N LYS A 96 13.10 -22.68 3.45
CA LYS A 96 14.04 -22.01 2.51
C LYS A 96 15.39 -22.72 2.38
N ARG A 97 15.90 -23.28 3.49
CA ARG A 97 17.17 -24.05 3.53
C ARG A 97 17.17 -25.30 2.63
N ALA A 98 16.01 -25.92 2.41
CA ALA A 98 15.89 -27.11 1.57
C ALA A 98 15.87 -26.77 0.07
N CYS A 99 15.57 -25.52 -0.32
CA CYS A 99 15.52 -25.10 -1.72
C CYS A 99 16.84 -24.55 -2.27
N ILE A 100 17.80 -24.16 -1.40
CA ILE A 100 19.08 -23.55 -1.83
C ILE A 100 20.19 -24.60 -1.98
N ALA A 101 20.00 -25.82 -1.48
CA ALA A 101 20.98 -26.90 -1.47
C ALA A 101 20.77 -27.97 -2.57
N GLY A 102 20.01 -27.65 -3.62
CA GLY A 102 19.71 -28.53 -4.76
C GLY A 102 20.26 -27.99 -6.06
#